data_AF-F6Z7U3-F1
#
_entry.id   AF-F6Z7U3-F1
#
_cell.length_a   1.000
_cell.length_b   1.000
_cell.length_c   1.000
_cell.angle_alpha   90.00
_cell.angle_beta   90.00
_cell.angle_gamma   90.00
#
_symmetry.space_group_name_H-M   'P 1'
#
loop_
_entity.id
_entity.type
_entity.pdbx_description
1 polymer ?
#
loop_
_entity_poly.entity_id
_entity_poly.type
_entity_poly.pdbx_seq_one_letter_code
_entity_poly.pdbx_strand_id
1 'polypeptide(L)'
;MDAVDRGAAGPSPVEPVAQLRRLIGALRALLPRVRDGEARETTEAFDAHRFWDKLGQRALAVSQEATKLSLAFARPPLPSSEDCRKLCESIQNAVLAEVSAYYWLPKDQGITLRKMVRDTIVDVVEGMAQLAEVIVRARPQCISHEYLISTGSIWETCDQVSHLPKDNKAAALLMLASYLRVVKDALEEMEQAQGDSGDPYSDILEDDELGSRGNRDTYWSEEDQQLLAPCVGLMKASKACLKKVRSSVETHGKTVVADQIAQLDDIVDISNEISPSVDELALSMYPPLNRMAVRLNAAKLASVLKKVLEITKASHVCPHEEENWIQFLSSAIDHNMNKIKNLTQGEL
;
A
#
# COMPACT_ATOMS: atom_id res chain seq x y z
N MET A 1 -52.61 10.93 51.35
CA MET A 1 -52.98 10.85 49.93
C MET A 1 -52.62 12.19 49.33
N ASP A 2 -51.58 12.38 48.52
CA ASP A 2 -50.81 11.42 47.76
C ASP A 2 -49.35 11.86 47.63
N ALA A 3 -48.46 10.90 47.78
CA ALA A 3 -47.05 11.04 47.47
C ALA A 3 -46.89 11.10 45.95
N VAL A 4 -46.28 12.17 45.46
CA VAL A 4 -45.89 12.31 44.06
C VAL A 4 -44.70 11.39 43.83
N ASP A 5 -44.98 10.32 43.07
CA ASP A 5 -44.05 9.36 42.52
C ASP A 5 -42.98 10.09 41.68
N ARG A 6 -41.76 10.14 42.19
CA ARG A 6 -40.57 10.54 41.41
C ARG A 6 -40.12 9.32 40.61
N GLY A 7 -40.77 9.09 39.48
CA GLY A 7 -40.30 8.14 38.47
C GLY A 7 -38.88 8.51 38.03
N ALA A 8 -37.96 7.57 38.24
CA ALA A 8 -36.54 7.70 37.93
C ALA A 8 -36.33 8.11 36.47
N ALA A 9 -35.57 9.20 36.26
CA ALA A 9 -35.02 9.53 34.96
C ALA A 9 -34.07 8.40 34.53
N GLY A 10 -34.47 7.61 33.54
CA GLY A 10 -33.56 6.66 32.90
C GLY A 10 -32.32 7.39 32.35
N PRO A 11 -31.18 6.70 32.20
CA PRO A 11 -29.95 7.32 31.70
C PRO A 11 -30.20 7.97 30.34
N SER A 12 -29.85 9.25 30.22
CA SER A 12 -30.03 10.01 28.98
C SER A 12 -29.19 9.36 27.86
N PRO A 13 -29.75 9.13 26.65
CA PRO A 13 -29.04 8.55 25.50
C PRO A 13 -27.85 9.39 25.02
N VAL A 14 -27.64 10.58 25.58
CA VAL A 14 -26.48 11.45 25.33
C VAL A 14 -25.18 10.86 25.88
N GLU A 15 -25.24 10.05 26.94
CA GLU A 15 -24.05 9.57 27.65
C GLU A 15 -23.32 8.39 26.95
N PRO A 16 -24.01 7.35 26.43
CA PRO A 16 -23.37 6.29 25.64
C PRO A 16 -22.68 6.82 24.37
N VAL A 17 -23.31 7.77 23.67
CA VAL A 17 -22.74 8.40 22.48
C VAL A 17 -21.47 9.21 22.83
N ALA A 18 -21.47 9.90 23.98
CA ALA A 18 -20.28 10.61 24.44
C ALA A 18 -19.12 9.65 24.78
N GLN A 19 -19.41 8.47 25.35
CA GLN A 19 -18.41 7.44 25.62
C GLN A 19 -17.80 6.88 24.33
N LEU A 20 -18.62 6.58 23.31
CA LEU A 20 -18.12 6.16 21.99
C LEU A 20 -17.24 7.23 21.34
N ARG A 21 -17.59 8.52 21.45
CA ARG A 21 -16.73 9.61 20.94
C ARG A 21 -15.38 9.67 21.65
N ARG A 22 -15.32 9.41 22.95
CA ARG A 22 -14.05 9.30 23.69
C ARG A 22 -13.23 8.11 23.22
N LEU A 23 -13.87 6.95 22.99
CA LEU A 23 -13.22 5.77 22.43
C LEU A 23 -12.59 6.08 21.07
N ILE A 24 -13.34 6.70 20.15
CA ILE A 24 -12.83 7.12 18.83
C ILE A 24 -11.58 8.00 18.98
N GLY A 25 -11.64 9.01 19.85
CA GLY A 25 -10.50 9.87 20.13
C GLY A 25 -9.29 9.12 20.67
N ALA A 26 -9.52 8.18 21.60
CA ALA A 26 -8.46 7.35 22.18
C ALA A 26 -7.80 6.43 21.14
N LEU A 27 -8.60 5.78 20.28
CA LEU A 27 -8.11 4.91 19.21
C LEU A 27 -7.30 5.71 18.17
N ARG A 28 -7.83 6.87 17.72
CA ARG A 28 -7.11 7.73 16.75
C ARG A 28 -5.82 8.31 17.32
N ALA A 29 -5.76 8.55 18.63
CA ALA A 29 -4.52 8.97 19.29
C ALA A 29 -3.44 7.88 19.32
N LEU A 30 -3.79 6.60 19.11
CA LEU A 30 -2.82 5.50 18.97
C LEU A 30 -2.16 5.50 17.60
N LEU A 31 -2.87 5.88 16.53
CA LEU A 31 -2.37 5.81 15.14
C LEU A 31 -0.98 6.45 14.93
N PRO A 32 -0.73 7.72 15.31
CA PRO A 32 0.61 8.31 15.14
C PRO A 32 1.65 7.55 15.97
N ARG A 33 1.28 7.09 17.17
CA ARG A 33 2.20 6.35 18.05
C ARG A 33 2.61 5.01 17.45
N VAL A 34 1.69 4.29 16.80
CA VAL A 34 1.99 3.02 16.10
C VAL A 34 2.85 3.26 14.87
N ARG A 35 2.57 4.33 14.11
CA ARG A 35 3.32 4.67 12.89
C ARG A 35 4.79 5.01 13.19
N ASP A 36 5.03 5.79 14.23
CA ASP A 36 6.36 6.25 14.66
C ASP A 36 7.01 5.34 15.71
N GLY A 37 6.33 4.26 16.07
CA GLY A 37 6.65 3.45 17.24
C GLY A 37 7.88 2.55 17.04
N GLU A 38 8.79 2.63 18.00
CA GLU A 38 10.01 1.82 18.05
C GLU A 38 9.78 0.42 18.61
N ALA A 39 10.58 -0.54 18.15
CA ALA A 39 10.50 -1.91 18.67
C ALA A 39 10.89 -1.92 20.14
N ARG A 40 10.28 -2.80 20.93
CA ARG A 40 10.66 -2.95 22.33
C ARG A 40 12.07 -3.53 22.40
N GLU A 41 12.96 -2.87 23.13
CA GLU A 41 14.28 -3.42 23.45
C GLU A 41 14.10 -4.65 24.35
N THR A 42 14.58 -5.80 23.89
CA THR A 42 14.62 -7.04 24.67
C THR A 42 15.94 -7.76 24.40
N THR A 43 16.45 -8.45 25.42
CA THR A 43 17.63 -9.32 25.31
C THR A 43 17.24 -10.79 25.16
N GLU A 44 15.93 -11.08 25.14
CA GLU A 44 15.40 -12.44 25.01
C GLU A 44 15.36 -12.84 23.54
N ALA A 45 15.69 -14.10 23.26
CA ALA A 45 15.57 -14.65 21.91
C ALA A 45 14.11 -14.56 21.43
N PHE A 46 13.92 -14.04 20.21
CA PHE A 46 12.61 -13.91 19.60
C PHE A 46 12.01 -15.28 19.26
N ASP A 47 10.84 -15.58 19.80
CA ASP A 47 10.05 -16.78 19.48
C ASP A 47 8.99 -16.42 18.43
N ALA A 48 9.30 -16.70 17.17
CA ALA A 48 8.43 -16.40 16.04
C ALA A 48 7.06 -17.09 16.13
N HIS A 49 7.02 -18.37 16.54
CA HIS A 49 5.77 -19.12 16.65
C HIS A 49 4.85 -18.48 17.69
N ARG A 50 5.40 -18.20 18.88
CA ARG A 50 4.64 -17.55 19.96
C ARG A 50 4.21 -16.13 19.59
N PHE A 51 5.03 -15.39 18.86
CA PHE A 51 4.66 -14.07 18.36
C PHE A 51 3.44 -14.13 17.44
N TRP A 52 3.49 -14.97 16.40
CA TRP A 52 2.41 -15.07 15.41
C TRP A 52 1.10 -15.62 16.00
N ASP A 53 1.19 -16.63 16.87
CA ASP A 53 0.03 -17.16 17.58
C ASP A 53 -0.64 -16.09 18.44
N LYS A 54 0.15 -15.36 19.25
CA LYS A 54 -0.39 -14.26 20.06
C LYS A 54 -0.97 -13.15 19.21
N LEU A 55 -0.30 -12.73 18.14
CA LEU A 55 -0.80 -11.67 17.27
C LEU A 55 -2.18 -12.03 16.69
N GLY A 56 -2.32 -13.25 16.17
CA GLY A 56 -3.59 -13.75 15.65
C GLY A 56 -4.69 -13.86 16.72
N GLN A 57 -4.37 -14.35 17.91
CA GLN A 57 -5.34 -14.40 19.03
C GLN A 57 -5.82 -12.99 19.45
N ARG A 58 -4.95 -11.98 19.41
CA ARG A 58 -5.32 -10.59 19.73
C ARG A 58 -6.21 -9.99 18.65
N ALA A 59 -5.90 -10.20 17.37
CA ALA A 59 -6.75 -9.79 16.26
C ALA A 59 -8.15 -10.43 16.35
N LEU A 60 -8.22 -11.71 16.69
CA LEU A 60 -9.51 -12.40 16.92
C LEU A 60 -10.29 -11.76 18.07
N ALA A 61 -9.63 -11.39 19.17
CA ALA A 61 -10.28 -10.69 20.27
C ALA A 61 -10.85 -9.33 19.82
N VAL A 62 -10.11 -8.56 19.02
CA VAL A 62 -10.60 -7.27 18.47
C VAL A 62 -11.82 -7.48 17.56
N SER A 63 -11.81 -8.49 16.69
CA SER A 63 -12.95 -8.86 15.86
C SER A 63 -14.20 -9.27 16.68
N GLN A 64 -14.01 -9.98 17.79
CA GLN A 64 -15.08 -10.31 18.72
C GLN A 64 -15.64 -9.07 19.42
N GLU A 65 -14.78 -8.13 19.84
CA GLU A 65 -15.22 -6.85 20.42
C GLU A 65 -15.98 -5.99 19.40
N ALA A 66 -15.55 -5.97 18.13
CA ALA A 66 -16.28 -5.31 17.05
C ALA A 66 -17.70 -5.89 16.91
N THR A 67 -17.82 -7.22 16.94
CA THR A 67 -19.11 -7.92 16.87
C THR A 67 -20.02 -7.54 18.04
N LYS A 68 -19.48 -7.56 19.27
CA LYS A 68 -20.23 -7.16 20.48
C LYS A 68 -20.70 -5.72 20.36
N LEU A 69 -19.85 -4.82 19.88
CA LEU A 69 -20.18 -3.42 19.68
C LEU A 69 -21.33 -3.24 18.70
N SER A 70 -21.24 -3.87 17.53
CA SER A 70 -22.27 -3.79 16.50
C SER A 70 -23.60 -4.36 16.98
N LEU A 71 -23.59 -5.51 17.68
CA LEU A 71 -24.80 -6.13 18.21
C LEU A 71 -25.44 -5.31 19.33
N ALA A 72 -24.65 -4.70 20.21
CA ALA A 72 -25.15 -3.87 21.31
C ALA A 72 -25.92 -2.64 20.82
N PHE A 73 -25.50 -2.04 19.69
CA PHE A 73 -26.12 -0.85 19.12
C PHE A 73 -27.06 -1.13 17.94
N ALA A 74 -27.21 -2.40 17.55
CA ALA A 74 -28.03 -2.83 16.41
C ALA A 74 -29.52 -2.52 16.57
N ARG A 75 -30.05 -2.70 17.79
CA ARG A 75 -31.49 -2.58 18.08
C ARG A 75 -31.71 -2.09 19.52
N PRO A 76 -32.82 -1.38 19.79
CA PRO A 76 -33.24 -1.09 21.16
C PRO A 76 -33.54 -2.36 21.97
N PRO A 77 -33.40 -2.31 23.31
CA PRO A 77 -32.89 -1.19 24.08
C PRO A 77 -31.37 -1.01 23.89
N LEU A 78 -30.94 0.25 23.78
CA LEU A 78 -29.51 0.58 23.74
C LEU A 78 -28.84 0.22 25.07
N PRO A 79 -27.52 -0.05 25.08
CA PRO A 79 -26.81 -0.39 26.30
C PRO A 79 -26.90 0.76 27.32
N SER A 80 -26.93 0.40 28.59
CA SER A 80 -26.86 1.38 29.68
C SER A 80 -25.53 2.15 29.61
N SER A 81 -25.46 3.31 30.28
CA SER A 81 -24.22 4.09 30.38
C SER A 81 -23.07 3.27 31.01
N GLU A 82 -23.39 2.37 31.96
CA GLU A 82 -22.38 1.49 32.56
C GLU A 82 -21.93 0.39 31.60
N ASP A 83 -22.85 -0.24 30.88
CA ASP A 83 -22.53 -1.32 29.94
C ASP A 83 -21.78 -0.78 28.72
N CYS A 84 -22.15 0.40 28.22
CA CYS A 84 -21.42 1.08 27.15
C CYS A 84 -19.99 1.42 27.58
N ARG A 85 -19.78 1.85 28.83
CA ARG A 85 -18.45 2.12 29.37
C ARG A 85 -17.61 0.85 29.41
N LYS A 86 -18.15 -0.25 29.94
CA LYS A 86 -17.46 -1.55 30.00
C LYS A 86 -17.09 -2.06 28.62
N LEU A 87 -17.99 -1.89 27.65
CA LEU A 87 -17.75 -2.26 26.25
C LEU A 87 -16.63 -1.42 25.63
N CYS A 88 -16.64 -0.10 25.82
CA CYS A 88 -15.56 0.79 25.35
C CYS A 88 -14.20 0.43 25.98
N GLU A 89 -14.17 0.15 27.28
CA GLU A 89 -12.97 -0.30 28.00
C GLU A 89 -12.45 -1.64 27.46
N SER A 90 -13.35 -2.59 27.19
CA SER A 90 -13.02 -3.89 26.61
C SER A 90 -12.38 -3.75 25.22
N ILE A 91 -12.98 -2.94 24.34
CA ILE A 91 -12.42 -2.63 23.01
C ILE A 91 -11.05 -1.99 23.13
N GLN A 92 -10.92 -0.95 23.96
CA GLN A 92 -9.66 -0.25 24.13
C GLN A 92 -8.55 -1.20 24.62
N ASN A 93 -8.87 -2.09 25.57
CA ASN A 93 -7.93 -3.09 26.06
C ASN A 93 -7.53 -4.12 25.00
N ALA A 94 -8.49 -4.58 24.18
CA ALA A 94 -8.22 -5.52 23.10
C ALA A 94 -7.28 -4.91 22.05
N VAL A 95 -7.58 -3.69 21.59
CA VAL A 95 -6.75 -2.95 20.62
C VAL A 95 -5.37 -2.64 21.20
N LEU A 96 -5.29 -2.19 22.45
CA LEU A 96 -3.99 -1.95 23.10
C LEU A 96 -3.16 -3.22 23.23
N ALA A 97 -3.79 -4.37 23.50
CA ALA A 97 -3.09 -5.64 23.59
C ALA A 97 -2.53 -6.09 22.22
N GLU A 98 -3.26 -5.83 21.13
CA GLU A 98 -2.80 -6.09 19.77
C GLU A 98 -1.64 -5.17 19.37
N VAL A 99 -1.78 -3.86 19.60
CA VAL A 99 -0.70 -2.88 19.40
C VAL A 99 0.54 -3.23 20.23
N SER A 100 0.35 -3.68 21.47
CA SER A 100 1.45 -4.12 22.33
C SER A 100 2.13 -5.38 21.80
N ALA A 101 1.39 -6.29 21.18
CA ALA A 101 1.96 -7.48 20.54
C ALA A 101 2.83 -7.09 19.34
N TYR A 102 2.40 -6.13 18.52
CA TYR A 102 3.22 -5.58 17.42
C TYR A 102 4.59 -5.08 17.90
N TYR A 103 4.65 -4.37 19.03
CA TYR A 103 5.91 -3.87 19.58
C TYR A 103 6.90 -4.95 20.01
N TRP A 104 6.48 -6.22 20.10
CA TRP A 104 7.37 -7.34 20.37
C TRP A 104 8.07 -7.86 19.12
N LEU A 105 7.71 -7.40 17.92
CA LEU A 105 8.41 -7.73 16.69
C LEU A 105 9.71 -6.90 16.60
N PRO A 106 10.89 -7.54 16.72
CA PRO A 106 12.16 -6.82 16.66
C PRO A 106 12.46 -6.35 15.22
N LYS A 107 13.29 -5.31 15.10
CA LYS A 107 13.75 -4.82 13.80
C LYS A 107 14.65 -5.82 13.06
N ASP A 108 15.33 -6.71 13.80
CA ASP A 108 16.21 -7.72 13.21
C ASP A 108 15.46 -8.80 12.41
N GLN A 109 14.14 -8.90 12.56
CA GLN A 109 13.28 -9.78 11.75
C GLN A 109 12.96 -9.20 10.38
N GLY A 110 13.39 -7.96 10.10
CA GLY A 110 13.23 -7.27 8.83
C GLY A 110 12.32 -6.06 8.90
N ILE A 111 12.79 -4.96 8.32
CA ILE A 111 12.08 -3.69 8.26
C ILE A 111 10.84 -3.83 7.38
N THR A 112 10.95 -4.55 6.26
CA THR A 112 9.84 -4.78 5.33
C THR A 112 8.71 -5.56 6.00
N LEU A 113 9.03 -6.68 6.67
CA LEU A 113 8.07 -7.45 7.46
C LEU A 113 7.41 -6.58 8.53
N ARG A 114 8.23 -5.86 9.31
CA ARG A 114 7.72 -5.02 10.40
C ARG A 114 6.81 -3.91 9.90
N LYS A 115 7.11 -3.32 8.74
CA LYS A 115 6.27 -2.33 8.07
C LYS A 115 4.91 -2.93 7.71
N MET A 116 4.88 -4.12 7.09
CA MET A 116 3.61 -4.78 6.74
C MET A 116 2.75 -5.07 7.98
N VAL A 117 3.35 -5.62 9.04
CA VAL A 117 2.63 -5.88 10.30
C VAL A 117 2.09 -4.56 10.89
N ARG A 118 2.92 -3.52 10.94
CA ARG A 118 2.53 -2.20 11.45
C ARG A 118 1.34 -1.64 10.69
N ASP A 119 1.40 -1.66 9.37
CA ASP A 119 0.38 -1.06 8.52
C ASP A 119 -0.96 -1.81 8.69
N THR A 120 -0.95 -3.15 8.80
CA THR A 120 -2.14 -3.92 9.16
C THR A 120 -2.68 -3.58 10.56
N ILE A 121 -1.83 -3.41 11.57
CA ILE A 121 -2.30 -2.99 12.91
C ILE A 121 -2.89 -1.58 12.89
N VAL A 122 -2.32 -0.67 12.09
CA VAL A 122 -2.89 0.67 11.86
C VAL A 122 -4.29 0.56 11.27
N ASP A 123 -4.48 -0.33 10.29
CA ASP A 123 -5.79 -0.56 9.67
C ASP A 123 -6.80 -1.16 10.67
N VAL A 124 -6.38 -2.06 11.56
CA VAL A 124 -7.26 -2.58 12.63
C VAL A 124 -7.71 -1.48 13.58
N VAL A 125 -6.79 -0.62 14.03
CA VAL A 125 -7.10 0.51 14.94
C VAL A 125 -8.05 1.49 14.27
N GLU A 126 -7.79 1.85 13.01
CA GLU A 126 -8.64 2.77 12.25
C GLU A 126 -10.01 2.15 11.93
N GLY A 127 -10.07 0.88 11.54
CA GLY A 127 -11.31 0.16 11.29
C GLY A 127 -12.23 0.10 12.51
N MET A 128 -11.67 -0.14 13.71
CA MET A 128 -12.42 -0.08 14.96
C MET A 128 -12.94 1.35 15.26
N ALA A 129 -12.12 2.38 15.01
CA ALA A 129 -12.55 3.77 15.17
C ALA A 129 -13.67 4.13 14.19
N GLN A 130 -13.60 3.66 12.94
CA GLN A 130 -14.63 3.86 11.92
C GLN A 130 -15.94 3.16 12.30
N LEU A 131 -15.89 1.95 12.84
CA LEU A 131 -17.08 1.25 13.34
C LEU A 131 -17.78 2.04 14.44
N ALA A 132 -17.03 2.50 15.44
CA ALA A 132 -17.58 3.36 16.50
C ALA A 132 -18.16 4.67 15.93
N GLU A 133 -17.55 5.24 14.89
CA GLU A 133 -18.04 6.46 14.24
C GLU A 133 -19.35 6.23 13.47
N VAL A 134 -19.48 5.11 12.75
CA VAL A 134 -20.73 4.71 12.08
C VAL A 134 -21.86 4.59 13.10
N ILE A 135 -21.59 3.96 14.26
CA ILE A 135 -22.57 3.82 15.34
C ILE A 135 -23.00 5.17 15.91
N VAL A 136 -22.05 6.10 16.11
CA VAL A 136 -22.34 7.45 16.61
C VAL A 136 -23.20 8.26 15.63
N ARG A 137 -23.00 8.07 14.32
CA ARG A 137 -23.74 8.80 13.26
C ARG A 137 -25.12 8.21 13.00
N ALA A 138 -25.27 6.90 13.15
CA ALA A 138 -26.51 6.21 12.85
C ALA A 138 -27.61 6.49 13.88
N ARG A 139 -28.86 6.58 13.41
CA ARG A 139 -30.03 6.64 14.29
C ARG A 139 -30.40 5.23 14.75
N PRO A 140 -30.68 5.00 16.04
CA PRO A 140 -30.97 3.68 16.59
C PRO A 140 -32.38 3.23 16.17
N GLN A 141 -32.53 2.71 14.95
CA GLN A 141 -33.83 2.22 14.45
C GLN A 141 -33.73 0.88 13.68
N CYS A 142 -32.54 0.47 13.21
CA CYS A 142 -32.25 -0.88 12.70
C CYS A 142 -30.73 -1.02 12.43
N ILE A 143 -30.24 -2.26 12.26
CA ILE A 143 -28.94 -2.53 11.61
C ILE A 143 -29.03 -1.94 10.20
N SER A 144 -28.42 -0.77 9.97
CA SER A 144 -28.29 -0.24 8.63
C SER A 144 -27.23 -1.04 7.87
N HIS A 145 -27.29 -1.03 6.53
CA HIS A 145 -26.29 -1.67 5.68
C HIS A 145 -24.86 -1.21 6.02
N GLU A 146 -24.70 0.04 6.46
CA GLU A 146 -23.43 0.63 6.89
C GLU A 146 -22.83 -0.07 8.12
N TYR A 147 -23.64 -0.55 9.07
CA TYR A 147 -23.15 -1.33 10.22
C TYR A 147 -22.52 -2.64 9.77
N LEU A 148 -23.18 -3.35 8.85
CA LEU A 148 -22.71 -4.64 8.35
C LEU A 148 -21.44 -4.46 7.52
N ILE A 149 -21.38 -3.43 6.67
CA ILE A 149 -20.17 -3.11 5.91
C ILE A 149 -19.02 -2.78 6.85
N SER A 150 -19.24 -1.89 7.84
CA SER A 150 -18.18 -1.47 8.75
C SER A 150 -17.69 -2.60 9.67
N THR A 151 -18.61 -3.45 10.16
CA THR A 151 -18.26 -4.64 10.95
C THR A 151 -17.54 -5.68 10.10
N GLY A 152 -17.98 -5.90 8.85
CA GLY A 152 -17.32 -6.81 7.92
C GLY A 152 -15.91 -6.34 7.55
N SER A 153 -15.71 -5.03 7.36
CA SER A 153 -14.39 -4.45 7.06
C SER A 153 -13.38 -4.70 8.18
N ILE A 154 -13.77 -4.50 9.44
CA ILE A 154 -12.86 -4.80 10.57
C ILE A 154 -12.61 -6.30 10.72
N TRP A 155 -13.59 -7.17 10.42
CA TRP A 155 -13.37 -8.61 10.38
C TRP A 155 -12.34 -9.01 9.33
N GLU A 156 -12.50 -8.51 8.10
CA GLU A 156 -11.56 -8.76 7.01
C GLU A 156 -10.15 -8.28 7.38
N THR A 157 -10.04 -7.09 8.00
CA THR A 157 -8.74 -6.56 8.45
C THR A 157 -8.12 -7.42 9.56
N CYS A 158 -8.91 -7.90 10.51
CA CYS A 158 -8.42 -8.82 11.56
C CYS A 158 -8.03 -10.18 10.97
N ASP A 159 -8.75 -10.67 9.96
CA ASP A 159 -8.45 -11.92 9.26
C ASP A 159 -7.14 -11.84 8.48
N GLN A 160 -6.85 -10.68 7.87
CA GLN A 160 -5.58 -10.40 7.19
C GLN A 160 -4.35 -10.59 8.08
N VAL A 161 -4.47 -10.39 9.40
CA VAL A 161 -3.37 -10.64 10.36
C VAL A 161 -2.88 -12.10 10.29
N SER A 162 -3.80 -13.03 10.05
CA SER A 162 -3.46 -14.46 9.89
C SER A 162 -2.65 -14.70 8.61
N HIS A 163 -2.93 -13.93 7.56
CA HIS A 163 -2.32 -14.01 6.23
C HIS A 163 -1.03 -13.21 6.07
N LEU A 164 -0.63 -12.43 7.09
CA LEU A 164 0.64 -11.71 7.07
C LEU A 164 1.82 -12.66 6.82
N PRO A 165 2.83 -12.24 6.02
CA PRO A 165 4.05 -13.00 5.81
C PRO A 165 4.72 -13.28 7.15
N LYS A 166 5.27 -14.49 7.33
CA LYS A 166 5.85 -14.93 8.61
C LYS A 166 7.34 -14.67 8.74
N ASP A 167 7.99 -14.28 7.65
CA ASP A 167 9.41 -13.93 7.56
C ASP A 167 9.63 -12.79 6.54
N ASN A 168 10.84 -12.20 6.57
CA ASN A 168 11.15 -11.06 5.69
C ASN A 168 11.25 -11.43 4.21
N LYS A 169 11.54 -12.70 3.88
CA LYS A 169 11.58 -13.15 2.48
C LYS A 169 10.19 -13.12 1.88
N ALA A 170 9.20 -13.68 2.58
CA ALA A 170 7.81 -13.64 2.16
C ALA A 170 7.30 -12.20 2.06
N ALA A 171 7.67 -11.33 3.00
CA ALA A 171 7.33 -9.90 2.94
C ALA A 171 7.95 -9.21 1.71
N ALA A 172 9.24 -9.43 1.44
CA ALA A 172 9.92 -8.89 0.26
C ALA A 172 9.28 -9.37 -1.05
N LEU A 173 8.93 -10.66 -1.14
CA LEU A 173 8.26 -11.22 -2.32
C LEU A 173 6.88 -10.60 -2.57
N LEU A 174 6.11 -10.32 -1.52
CA LEU A 174 4.82 -9.63 -1.62
C LEU A 174 4.99 -8.19 -2.11
N MET A 175 5.96 -7.44 -1.57
CA MET A 175 6.26 -6.07 -2.02
C MET A 175 6.74 -6.03 -3.48
N LEU A 176 7.67 -6.89 -3.86
CA LEU A 176 8.14 -6.95 -5.25
C LEU A 176 7.01 -7.34 -6.22
N ALA A 177 6.08 -8.19 -5.79
CA ALA A 177 4.90 -8.54 -6.58
C ALA A 177 3.93 -7.35 -6.75
N SER A 178 3.74 -6.54 -5.70
CA SER A 178 2.88 -5.36 -5.77
C SER A 178 3.47 -4.30 -6.70
N TYR A 179 4.77 -4.04 -6.64
CA TYR A 179 5.47 -3.14 -7.56
C TYR A 179 5.38 -3.64 -9.01
N LEU A 180 5.58 -4.94 -9.22
CA LEU A 180 5.47 -5.56 -10.54
C LEU A 180 4.05 -5.41 -11.12
N ARG A 181 3.01 -5.49 -10.29
CA ARG A 181 1.63 -5.28 -10.73
C ARG A 181 1.42 -3.84 -11.20
N VAL A 182 1.81 -2.85 -10.40
CA VAL A 182 1.68 -1.43 -10.79
C VAL A 182 2.39 -1.13 -12.11
N VAL A 183 3.62 -1.64 -12.27
CA VAL A 183 4.39 -1.45 -13.52
C VAL A 183 3.74 -2.16 -14.72
N LYS A 184 3.07 -3.30 -14.51
CA LYS A 184 2.29 -3.96 -15.58
C LYS A 184 1.10 -3.12 -15.97
N ASP A 185 0.33 -2.64 -15.00
CA ASP A 185 -0.88 -1.86 -15.24
C ASP A 185 -0.54 -0.59 -16.03
N ALA A 186 0.49 0.17 -15.61
CA ALA A 186 0.97 1.36 -16.32
C ALA A 186 1.49 1.05 -17.74
N LEU A 187 2.14 -0.11 -17.93
CA LEU A 187 2.61 -0.52 -19.25
C LEU A 187 1.43 -0.89 -20.17
N GLU A 188 0.46 -1.62 -19.65
CA GLU A 188 -0.75 -2.02 -20.39
C GLU A 188 -1.59 -0.78 -20.76
N GLU A 189 -1.71 0.18 -19.84
CA GLU A 189 -2.36 1.48 -20.10
C GLU A 189 -1.67 2.24 -21.24
N MET A 190 -0.33 2.33 -21.22
CA MET A 190 0.42 3.00 -22.29
C MET A 190 0.31 2.27 -23.64
N GLU A 191 0.36 0.93 -23.65
CA GLU A 191 0.21 0.14 -24.87
C GLU A 191 -1.20 0.27 -25.47
N GLN A 192 -2.24 0.32 -24.63
CA GLN A 192 -3.62 0.57 -25.06
C GLN A 192 -3.77 1.97 -25.62
N ALA A 193 -3.26 2.98 -24.91
CA ALA A 193 -3.34 4.36 -25.36
C ALA A 193 -2.70 4.54 -26.74
N GLN A 194 -1.55 3.91 -27.02
CA GLN A 194 -0.91 3.90 -28.34
C GLN A 194 -1.69 3.14 -29.42
N GLY A 195 -2.45 2.11 -29.04
CA GLY A 195 -3.31 1.36 -29.96
C GLY A 195 -4.54 2.17 -30.40
N ASP A 196 -5.07 3.00 -29.51
CA ASP A 196 -6.27 3.80 -29.72
C ASP A 196 -6.00 5.21 -30.26
N SER A 197 -4.72 5.60 -30.40
CA SER A 197 -4.30 6.97 -30.73
C SER A 197 -4.40 7.38 -32.20
N GLY A 198 -5.22 6.69 -33.00
CA GLY A 198 -5.48 7.14 -34.38
C GLY A 198 -6.19 8.49 -34.36
N ASP A 199 -5.71 9.47 -35.13
CA ASP A 199 -6.44 10.74 -35.33
C ASP A 199 -7.82 10.40 -35.97
N PRO A 200 -8.94 10.55 -35.24
CA PRO A 200 -10.28 10.23 -35.77
C PRO A 200 -10.66 11.08 -36.98
N TYR A 201 -9.88 12.12 -37.25
CA TYR A 201 -10.09 13.06 -38.32
C TYR A 201 -8.95 13.09 -39.34
N SER A 202 -8.09 12.06 -39.39
CA SER A 202 -6.98 11.96 -40.36
C SER A 202 -7.42 12.14 -41.82
N ASP A 203 -8.68 11.80 -42.11
CA ASP A 203 -9.27 11.83 -43.45
C ASP A 203 -9.82 13.22 -43.87
N ILE A 204 -9.80 14.20 -42.97
CA ILE A 204 -10.26 15.56 -43.25
C ILE A 204 -9.06 16.41 -43.64
N LEU A 205 -9.04 16.82 -44.91
CA LEU A 205 -8.01 17.70 -45.47
C LEU A 205 -7.91 19.01 -44.67
N GLU A 206 -6.69 19.41 -44.33
CA GLU A 206 -6.42 20.73 -43.74
C GLU A 206 -6.83 21.81 -44.76
N ASP A 207 -7.73 22.71 -44.37
CA ASP A 207 -8.15 23.84 -45.21
C ASP A 207 -7.11 24.95 -45.09
N ASP A 208 -6.38 25.22 -46.19
CA ASP A 208 -5.27 26.19 -46.26
C ASP A 208 -5.69 27.62 -45.83
N GLU A 209 -7.00 27.94 -45.83
CA GLU A 209 -7.53 29.25 -45.41
C GLU A 209 -7.79 29.38 -43.89
N LEU A 210 -7.94 28.28 -43.14
CA LEU A 210 -8.33 28.28 -41.72
C LEU A 210 -7.17 28.03 -40.73
N GLY A 211 -5.95 27.79 -41.24
CA GLY A 211 -4.77 27.51 -40.44
C GLY A 211 -4.74 26.09 -39.84
N SER A 212 -3.61 25.76 -39.19
CA SER A 212 -3.40 24.45 -38.55
C SER A 212 -4.54 24.10 -37.60
N ARG A 213 -5.02 22.85 -37.66
CA ARG A 213 -6.09 22.33 -36.78
C ARG A 213 -5.71 22.58 -35.31
N GLY A 214 -6.59 23.23 -34.56
CA GLY A 214 -6.36 23.61 -33.15
C GLY A 214 -6.34 22.45 -32.15
N ASN A 215 -6.31 21.20 -32.61
CA ASN A 215 -6.29 19.98 -31.80
C ASN A 215 -4.97 19.19 -31.91
N ARG A 216 -3.90 19.76 -32.50
CA ARG A 216 -2.61 19.06 -32.60
C ARG A 216 -2.01 18.69 -31.23
N ASP A 217 -2.36 19.44 -30.17
CA ASP A 217 -1.90 19.17 -28.80
C ASP A 217 -2.59 17.97 -28.13
N THR A 218 -3.62 17.39 -28.76
CA THR A 218 -4.37 16.25 -28.20
C THR A 218 -3.94 14.89 -28.75
N TYR A 219 -2.99 14.84 -29.68
CA TYR A 219 -2.54 13.60 -30.32
C TYR A 219 -1.01 13.49 -30.35
N TRP A 220 -0.50 12.26 -30.48
CA TRP A 220 0.93 12.04 -30.72
C TRP A 220 1.27 12.30 -32.19
N SER A 221 2.27 13.14 -32.44
CA SER A 221 2.88 13.24 -33.75
C SER A 221 3.68 11.97 -34.10
N GLU A 222 4.05 11.79 -35.37
CA GLU A 222 4.93 10.68 -35.77
C GLU A 222 6.27 10.69 -35.04
N GLU A 223 6.83 11.88 -34.81
CA GLU A 223 8.07 12.04 -34.06
C GLU A 223 7.89 11.66 -32.58
N ASP A 224 6.74 11.98 -32.00
CA ASP A 224 6.41 11.57 -30.63
C ASP A 224 6.29 10.05 -30.56
N GLN A 225 5.61 9.40 -31.52
CA GLN A 225 5.53 7.94 -31.59
C GLN A 225 6.91 7.28 -31.67
N GLN A 226 7.85 7.86 -32.42
CA GLN A 226 9.24 7.38 -32.47
C GLN A 226 9.94 7.49 -31.11
N LEU A 227 9.68 8.55 -30.34
CA LEU A 227 10.21 8.75 -28.98
C LEU A 227 9.55 7.83 -27.95
N LEU A 228 8.25 7.55 -28.08
CA LEU A 228 7.53 6.67 -27.16
C LEU A 228 8.05 5.23 -27.22
N ALA A 229 8.41 4.73 -28.40
CA ALA A 229 8.88 3.35 -28.58
C ALA A 229 10.02 2.94 -27.63
N PRO A 230 11.15 3.68 -27.52
CA PRO A 230 12.18 3.37 -26.54
C PRO A 230 11.77 3.66 -25.08
N CYS A 231 10.82 4.56 -24.82
CA CYS A 231 10.28 4.78 -23.46
C CYS A 231 9.47 3.57 -22.98
N VAL A 232 8.59 3.04 -23.82
CA VAL A 232 7.88 1.78 -23.59
C VAL A 232 8.89 0.62 -23.46
N GLY A 233 9.96 0.63 -24.25
CA GLY A 233 11.08 -0.31 -24.10
C GLY A 233 11.72 -0.27 -22.70
N LEU A 234 11.88 0.91 -22.11
CA LEU A 234 12.39 1.10 -20.76
C LEU A 234 11.39 0.65 -19.68
N MET A 235 10.09 0.89 -19.87
CA MET A 235 9.04 0.34 -19.00
C MET A 235 9.02 -1.19 -19.05
N LYS A 236 9.19 -1.79 -20.24
CA LYS A 236 9.36 -3.25 -20.41
C LYS A 236 10.59 -3.79 -19.68
N ALA A 237 11.72 -3.06 -19.73
CA ALA A 237 12.91 -3.40 -18.97
C ALA A 237 12.65 -3.32 -17.45
N SER A 238 11.86 -2.34 -16.99
CA SER A 238 11.44 -2.22 -15.58
C SER A 238 10.65 -3.43 -15.11
N LYS A 239 9.65 -3.85 -15.90
CA LYS A 239 8.87 -5.08 -15.67
C LYS A 239 9.77 -6.31 -15.59
N ALA A 240 10.71 -6.45 -16.53
CA ALA A 240 11.62 -7.58 -16.60
C ALA A 240 12.59 -7.60 -15.40
N CYS A 241 13.08 -6.42 -14.97
CA CYS A 241 13.92 -6.23 -13.80
C CYS A 241 13.21 -6.74 -12.54
N LEU A 242 12.02 -6.20 -12.22
CA LEU A 242 11.24 -6.63 -11.06
C LEU A 242 10.92 -8.13 -11.11
N LYS A 243 10.58 -8.67 -12.28
CA LYS A 243 10.32 -10.12 -12.45
C LYS A 243 11.56 -10.96 -12.14
N LYS A 244 12.74 -10.55 -12.59
CA LYS A 244 14.00 -11.27 -12.36
C LYS A 244 14.49 -11.14 -10.92
N VAL A 245 14.46 -9.94 -10.35
CA VAL A 245 14.79 -9.69 -8.94
C VAL A 245 13.89 -10.53 -8.04
N ARG A 246 12.57 -10.50 -8.25
CA ARG A 246 11.63 -11.33 -7.48
C ARG A 246 11.95 -12.83 -7.58
N SER A 247 12.19 -13.33 -8.79
CA SER A 247 12.56 -14.74 -9.01
C SER A 247 13.87 -15.11 -8.31
N SER A 248 14.84 -14.21 -8.29
CA SER A 248 16.14 -14.39 -7.63
C SER A 248 15.98 -14.40 -6.10
N VAL A 249 15.17 -13.51 -5.53
CA VAL A 249 14.78 -13.54 -4.10
C VAL A 249 14.02 -14.82 -3.75
N GLU A 250 13.11 -15.28 -4.62
CA GLU A 250 12.33 -16.50 -4.41
C GLU A 250 13.24 -17.73 -4.31
N THR A 251 14.17 -17.88 -5.25
CA THR A 251 15.10 -19.03 -5.31
C THR A 251 16.18 -18.96 -4.24
N HIS A 252 16.83 -17.80 -4.04
CA HIS A 252 18.06 -17.69 -3.25
C HIS A 252 17.93 -16.91 -1.95
N GLY A 253 16.84 -16.19 -1.75
CA GLY A 253 16.60 -15.38 -0.56
C GLY A 253 16.62 -16.23 0.70
N LYS A 254 17.34 -15.75 1.72
CA LYS A 254 17.52 -16.37 3.03
C LYS A 254 17.29 -15.33 4.14
N THR A 255 16.89 -15.81 5.31
CA THR A 255 16.60 -14.99 6.50
C THR A 255 17.29 -15.55 7.75
N VAL A 256 18.45 -16.19 7.57
CA VAL A 256 19.13 -16.92 8.66
C VAL A 256 19.95 -15.98 9.55
N VAL A 257 20.53 -14.93 8.96
CA VAL A 257 21.37 -13.96 9.66
C VAL A 257 20.94 -12.54 9.32
N ALA A 258 21.24 -11.59 10.21
CA ALA A 258 20.83 -10.19 10.09
C ALA A 258 21.24 -9.55 8.75
N ASP A 259 22.45 -9.82 8.26
CA ASP A 259 22.95 -9.28 6.99
C ASP A 259 22.09 -9.71 5.79
N GLN A 260 21.59 -10.96 5.79
CA GLN A 260 20.71 -11.45 4.72
C GLN A 260 19.36 -10.75 4.77
N ILE A 261 18.83 -10.54 5.98
CA ILE A 261 17.55 -9.83 6.19
C ILE A 261 17.68 -8.38 5.73
N ALA A 262 18.76 -7.69 6.11
CA ALA A 262 19.05 -6.32 5.70
C ALA A 262 19.20 -6.20 4.18
N GLN A 263 19.88 -7.14 3.51
CA GLN A 263 20.00 -7.16 2.06
C GLN A 263 18.64 -7.31 1.35
N LEU A 264 17.69 -8.06 1.92
CA LEU A 264 16.32 -8.13 1.39
C LEU A 264 15.58 -6.81 1.56
N ASP A 265 15.76 -6.14 2.71
CA ASP A 265 15.19 -4.82 2.94
C ASP A 265 15.77 -3.79 1.95
N ASP A 266 17.08 -3.79 1.73
CA ASP A 266 17.75 -2.89 0.77
C ASP A 266 17.19 -3.08 -0.64
N ILE A 267 17.00 -4.34 -1.08
CA ILE A 267 16.40 -4.66 -2.38
C ILE A 267 14.97 -4.12 -2.50
N VAL A 268 14.15 -4.31 -1.47
CA VAL A 268 12.77 -3.82 -1.46
C VAL A 268 12.72 -2.30 -1.47
N ASP A 269 13.55 -1.65 -0.66
CA ASP A 269 13.62 -0.18 -0.55
C ASP A 269 13.94 0.45 -1.90
N ILE A 270 15.01 0.00 -2.57
CA ILE A 270 15.34 0.57 -3.89
C ILE A 270 14.31 0.20 -4.97
N SER A 271 13.71 -0.99 -4.89
CA SER A 271 12.70 -1.42 -5.87
C SER A 271 11.40 -0.61 -5.76
N ASN A 272 11.11 -0.03 -4.59
CA ASN A 272 9.97 0.86 -4.36
C ASN A 272 10.03 2.14 -5.20
N GLU A 273 11.23 2.56 -5.63
CA GLU A 273 11.41 3.74 -6.49
C GLU A 273 11.04 3.48 -7.96
N ILE A 274 10.94 2.20 -8.39
CA ILE A 274 10.62 1.86 -9.78
C ILE A 274 9.20 2.31 -10.11
N SER A 275 8.19 1.94 -9.31
CA SER A 275 6.79 2.20 -9.65
C SER A 275 6.49 3.70 -9.82
N PRO A 276 6.88 4.61 -8.90
CA PRO A 276 6.71 6.05 -9.12
C PRO A 276 7.48 6.58 -10.33
N SER A 277 8.69 6.07 -10.61
CA SER A 277 9.47 6.51 -11.77
C SER A 277 8.86 6.06 -13.11
N VAL A 278 8.21 4.89 -13.13
CA VAL A 278 7.43 4.42 -14.28
C VAL A 278 6.18 5.27 -14.48
N ASP A 279 5.47 5.60 -13.41
CA ASP A 279 4.28 6.46 -13.43
C ASP A 279 4.61 7.87 -13.94
N GLU A 280 5.66 8.50 -13.40
CA GLU A 280 6.13 9.81 -13.87
C GLU A 280 6.55 9.80 -15.36
N LEU A 281 7.18 8.72 -15.81
CA LEU A 281 7.50 8.55 -17.23
C LEU A 281 6.22 8.41 -18.06
N ALA A 282 5.29 7.55 -17.65
CA ALA A 282 4.00 7.34 -18.32
C ALA A 282 3.21 8.64 -18.45
N LEU A 283 3.05 9.39 -17.37
CA LEU A 283 2.36 10.68 -17.36
C LEU A 283 3.02 11.70 -18.32
N SER A 284 4.35 11.73 -18.39
CA SER A 284 5.06 12.64 -19.31
C SER A 284 4.94 12.26 -20.79
N MET A 285 4.50 11.03 -21.08
CA MET A 285 4.32 10.55 -22.43
C MET A 285 2.98 10.96 -23.03
N TYR A 286 1.97 11.40 -22.26
CA TYR A 286 0.69 11.85 -22.83
C TYR A 286 0.79 13.23 -23.50
N PRO A 287 0.01 13.49 -24.56
CA PRO A 287 -0.04 14.80 -25.20
C PRO A 287 -0.58 15.91 -24.26
N PRO A 288 -0.10 17.15 -24.39
CA PRO A 288 1.00 17.58 -25.25
C PRO A 288 2.36 17.12 -24.68
N LEU A 289 3.17 16.47 -25.53
CA LEU A 289 4.39 15.80 -25.08
C LEU A 289 5.54 16.82 -24.90
N ASN A 290 6.07 16.90 -23.69
CA ASN A 290 7.29 17.65 -23.41
C ASN A 290 8.52 16.72 -23.49
N ARG A 291 9.28 16.82 -24.60
CA ARG A 291 10.41 15.93 -24.88
C ARG A 291 11.52 16.00 -23.84
N MET A 292 11.76 17.18 -23.27
CA MET A 292 12.73 17.34 -22.19
C MET A 292 12.25 16.63 -20.91
N ALA A 293 10.97 16.77 -20.55
CA ALA A 293 10.40 16.07 -19.39
C ALA A 293 10.48 14.55 -19.55
N VAL A 294 10.12 14.02 -20.73
CA VAL A 294 10.25 12.59 -21.06
C VAL A 294 11.71 12.13 -20.91
N ARG A 295 12.68 12.90 -21.43
CA ARG A 295 14.11 12.59 -21.32
C ARG A 295 14.57 12.52 -19.86
N LEU A 296 14.17 13.49 -19.02
CA LEU A 296 14.55 13.53 -17.61
C LEU A 296 13.93 12.38 -16.81
N ASN A 297 12.64 12.11 -17.01
CA ASN A 297 11.93 11.02 -16.34
C ASN A 297 12.47 9.65 -16.77
N ALA A 298 12.78 9.47 -18.05
CA ALA A 298 13.43 8.25 -18.55
C ALA A 298 14.83 8.08 -17.94
N ALA A 299 15.62 9.14 -17.81
CA ALA A 299 16.93 9.09 -17.18
C ALA A 299 16.84 8.74 -15.69
N LYS A 300 15.86 9.29 -14.96
CA LYS A 300 15.55 8.92 -13.58
C LYS A 300 15.23 7.43 -13.47
N LEU A 301 14.29 6.93 -14.28
CA LEU A 301 13.93 5.51 -14.28
C LEU A 301 15.12 4.61 -14.61
N ALA A 302 15.91 4.94 -15.63
CA ALA A 302 17.11 4.18 -15.99
C ALA A 302 18.14 4.13 -14.83
N SER A 303 18.33 5.24 -14.13
CA SER A 303 19.20 5.32 -12.94
C SER A 303 18.71 4.39 -11.82
N VAL A 304 17.41 4.46 -11.49
CA VAL A 304 16.78 3.60 -10.48
C VAL A 304 16.96 2.13 -10.84
N LEU A 305 16.65 1.73 -12.07
CA LEU A 305 16.78 0.34 -12.51
C LEU A 305 18.23 -0.17 -12.39
N LYS A 306 19.22 0.64 -12.76
CA LYS A 306 20.63 0.27 -12.59
C LYS A 306 21.01 0.10 -11.13
N LYS A 307 20.55 1.00 -10.25
CA LYS A 307 20.79 0.88 -8.81
C LYS A 307 20.16 -0.38 -8.22
N VAL A 308 18.94 -0.75 -8.64
CA VAL A 308 18.29 -2.02 -8.27
C VAL A 308 19.14 -3.21 -8.69
N LEU A 309 19.60 -3.21 -9.95
CA LEU A 309 20.45 -4.27 -10.50
C LEU A 309 21.78 -4.40 -9.74
N GLU A 310 22.43 -3.28 -9.41
CA GLU A 310 23.67 -3.23 -8.64
C GLU A 310 23.50 -3.76 -7.21
N ILE A 311 22.46 -3.32 -6.49
CA ILE A 311 22.16 -3.80 -5.13
C ILE A 311 21.82 -5.29 -5.16
N THR A 312 21.02 -5.74 -6.13
CA THR A 312 20.68 -7.16 -6.28
C THR A 312 21.94 -7.98 -6.54
N LYS A 313 22.83 -7.50 -7.42
CA LYS A 313 24.12 -8.14 -7.73
C LYS A 313 25.01 -8.29 -6.49
N ALA A 314 25.06 -7.26 -5.64
CA ALA A 314 25.90 -7.25 -4.44
C ALA A 314 25.33 -8.09 -3.29
N SER A 315 24.08 -8.53 -3.39
CA SER A 315 23.39 -9.26 -2.33
C SER A 315 23.56 -10.79 -2.44
N HIS A 316 23.19 -11.50 -1.38
CA HIS A 316 23.19 -12.97 -1.35
C HIS A 316 22.18 -13.63 -2.30
N VAL A 317 21.25 -12.88 -2.90
CA VAL A 317 20.18 -13.45 -3.74
C VAL A 317 20.63 -13.68 -5.19
N CYS A 318 21.78 -13.12 -5.59
CA CYS A 318 22.35 -13.29 -6.92
C CYS A 318 23.73 -13.99 -6.84
N PRO A 319 23.77 -15.33 -7.01
CA PRO A 319 25.03 -16.04 -7.17
C PRO A 319 25.79 -15.57 -8.42
N HIS A 320 27.13 -15.62 -8.38
CA HIS A 320 27.98 -15.22 -9.51
C HIS A 320 27.62 -15.90 -10.84
N GLU A 321 27.14 -17.14 -10.81
CA GLU A 321 26.74 -17.91 -11.99
C GLU A 321 25.50 -17.33 -12.70
N GLU A 322 24.71 -16.52 -11.99
CA GLU A 322 23.48 -15.92 -12.51
C GLU A 322 23.62 -14.45 -12.89
N GLU A 323 24.82 -13.84 -12.83
CA GLU A 323 25.00 -12.41 -13.15
C GLU A 323 24.68 -12.04 -14.62
N ASN A 324 24.61 -13.03 -15.52
CA ASN A 324 24.37 -12.81 -16.94
C ASN A 324 23.06 -12.06 -17.23
N TRP A 325 21.99 -12.33 -16.46
CA TRP A 325 20.71 -11.62 -16.67
C TRP A 325 20.78 -10.16 -16.23
N ILE A 326 21.63 -9.85 -15.24
CA ILE A 326 21.87 -8.47 -14.77
C ILE A 326 22.54 -7.68 -15.89
N GLN A 327 23.60 -8.23 -16.49
CA GLN A 327 24.30 -7.59 -17.60
C GLN A 327 23.40 -7.37 -18.82
N PHE A 328 22.58 -8.38 -19.15
CA PHE A 328 21.60 -8.27 -20.23
C PHE A 328 20.59 -7.13 -19.99
N LEU A 329 20.01 -7.05 -18.79
CA LEU A 329 19.04 -5.99 -18.47
C LEU A 329 19.70 -4.61 -18.42
N SER A 330 20.92 -4.49 -17.86
CA SER A 330 21.67 -3.24 -17.89
C SER A 330 21.90 -2.75 -19.32
N SER A 331 22.27 -3.66 -20.22
CA SER A 331 22.49 -3.35 -21.65
C SER A 331 21.18 -2.91 -22.33
N ALA A 332 20.05 -3.55 -22.00
CA ALA A 332 18.74 -3.17 -22.51
C ALA A 332 18.31 -1.77 -22.02
N ILE A 333 18.60 -1.43 -20.76
CA ILE A 333 18.36 -0.08 -20.21
C ILE A 333 19.18 0.96 -20.97
N ASP A 334 20.48 0.70 -21.15
CA ASP A 334 21.38 1.60 -21.88
C ASP A 334 20.96 1.80 -23.34
N HIS A 335 20.56 0.73 -24.02
CA HIS A 335 20.07 0.80 -25.39
C HIS A 335 18.86 1.72 -25.53
N ASN A 336 17.84 1.55 -24.68
CA ASN A 336 16.64 2.40 -24.72
C ASN A 336 16.97 3.85 -24.35
N MET A 337 17.77 4.06 -23.30
CA MET A 337 18.18 5.41 -22.90
C MET A 337 19.00 6.13 -23.97
N ASN A 338 19.89 5.43 -24.68
CA ASN A 338 20.66 6.01 -25.77
C ASN A 338 19.77 6.41 -26.95
N LYS A 339 18.75 5.61 -27.28
CA LYS A 339 17.75 5.98 -28.29
C LYS A 339 16.97 7.24 -27.88
N ILE A 340 16.47 7.30 -26.65
CA ILE A 340 15.78 8.48 -26.10
C ILE A 340 16.69 9.70 -26.20
N LYS A 341 17.95 9.57 -25.79
CA LYS A 341 18.93 10.66 -25.87
C LYS A 341 19.13 11.17 -27.28
N ASN A 342 19.19 10.29 -28.27
CA ASN A 342 19.38 10.63 -29.68
C ASN A 342 18.15 11.36 -30.26
N LEU A 343 16.95 10.89 -29.93
CA LEU A 343 15.68 11.49 -30.40
C LEU A 343 15.36 12.84 -29.73
N THR A 344 16.05 13.17 -28.64
CA THR A 344 15.85 14.41 -27.87
C THR A 344 17.07 15.32 -27.87
N GLN A 345 18.02 15.15 -28.79
CA GLN A 345 19.24 15.98 -28.84
C GLN A 345 18.94 17.46 -29.13
N GLY A 346 17.89 17.77 -29.89
CA GLY A 346 17.52 19.14 -30.27
C GLY A 346 16.89 19.97 -29.14
N GLU A 347 16.63 19.36 -27.99
CA GLU A 347 15.98 20.02 -26.83
C GLU A 347 16.99 20.55 -25.80
N LEU A 348 18.28 20.25 -25.98
CA LEU A 348 19.38 20.56 -25.04
C LEU A 348 19.93 21.98 -25.18
#